data_AF-A0A1M6CAH7-F1
#
_entry.id   AF-A0A1M6CAH7-F1
#
_cell.length_a   1.000
_cell.length_b   1.000
_cell.length_c   1.000
_cell.angle_alpha   90.00
_cell.angle_beta   90.00
_cell.angle_gamma   90.00
#
_symmetry.space_group_name_H-M   'P 1'
#
loop_
_entity.id
_entity.type
_entity.pdbx_description
1 polymer ?
#
loop_
_entity_poly.entity_id
_entity_poly.type
_entity_poly.pdbx_seq_one_letter_code
_entity_poly.pdbx_strand_id
1 'polypeptide(L)' 'MKDRQGDSTKEAWILCLILGVILINFPFIHIFNNQKMIFGIPPLVLYFYIGWPASIGVTWLFVRQMNRESRYRDDETME' A
#
# COMPACT_ATOMS: atom_id res chain seq x y z
N MET A 1 -16.70 2.83 25.01
CA MET A 1 -16.56 1.81 23.96
C MET A 1 -15.11 1.81 23.56
N LYS A 2 -14.40 0.72 23.87
CA LYS A 2 -12.95 0.65 24.04
C LYS A 2 -12.40 -0.22 22.91
N ASP A 3 -12.19 0.37 21.75
CA ASP A 3 -11.73 -0.36 20.57
C ASP A 3 -10.75 0.54 19.79
N ARG A 4 -9.52 0.70 20.27
CA ARG A 4 -8.48 1.45 19.54
C ARG A 4 -7.11 0.79 19.50
N GLN A 5 -7.00 -0.51 19.83
CA GLN A 5 -5.67 -1.16 19.94
C GLN A 5 -5.52 -2.61 19.44
N GLY A 6 -6.56 -3.23 18.87
CA GLY A 6 -6.39 -4.27 17.84
C GLY A 6 -6.84 -3.60 16.55
N ASP A 7 -6.17 -3.59 15.41
CA ASP A 7 -5.26 -4.54 14.79
C ASP A 7 -4.38 -3.74 13.82
N SER A 8 -3.10 -3.49 14.15
CA SER A 8 -2.17 -3.02 13.11
C SER A 8 -2.11 -4.01 11.93
N THR A 9 -2.39 -5.28 12.21
CA THR A 9 -2.59 -6.35 11.23
C THR A 9 -3.77 -6.08 10.29
N LYS A 10 -4.96 -5.69 10.77
CA LYS A 10 -6.12 -5.47 9.90
C LYS A 10 -5.93 -4.28 8.99
N GLU A 11 -5.29 -3.23 9.51
CA GLU A 11 -4.96 -2.02 8.75
C GLU A 11 -3.94 -2.34 7.66
N ALA A 12 -2.88 -3.09 7.98
CA ALA A 12 -1.91 -3.56 7.00
C ALA A 12 -2.56 -4.48 5.93
N TRP A 13 -3.47 -5.36 6.34
CA TRP A 13 -4.23 -6.22 5.41
C TRP A 13 -5.15 -5.43 4.49
N ILE A 14 -5.86 -4.43 5.02
CA ILE A 14 -6.73 -3.54 4.24
C ILE A 14 -5.90 -2.70 3.26
N LEU A 15 -4.76 -2.17 3.70
CA LEU A 15 -3.86 -1.42 2.83
C LEU A 15 -3.30 -2.30 1.71
N CYS A 16 -2.88 -3.52 2.05
CA CYS A 16 -2.41 -4.51 1.09
C CYS A 16 -3.50 -4.85 0.06
N LEU A 17 -4.76 -5.01 0.50
CA LEU A 17 -5.90 -5.22 -0.38
C LEU A 17 -6.14 -4.03 -1.32
N ILE A 18 -6.18 -2.81 -0.79
CA ILE A 18 -6.35 -1.59 -1.58
C ILE A 18 -5.21 -1.47 -2.60
N LEU A 19 -3.96 -1.72 -2.20
CA LEU A 19 -2.80 -1.74 -3.08
C LEU A 19 -2.93 -2.80 -4.18
N GLY A 20 -3.34 -4.02 -3.84
CA GLY A 20 -3.57 -5.09 -4.82
C GLY A 20 -4.67 -4.74 -5.83
N VAL A 21 -5.76 -4.14 -5.37
CA VAL A 21 -6.87 -3.68 -6.23
C VAL A 21 -6.42 -2.54 -7.15
N ILE A 22 -5.62 -1.60 -6.65
CA ILE A 22 -5.01 -0.53 -7.46
C ILE A 22 -4.06 -1.15 -8.49
N LEU A 23 -3.28 -2.17 -8.11
CA LEU A 23 -2.36 -2.85 -9.02
C LEU A 23 -3.08 -3.57 -10.17
N ILE A 24 -4.22 -4.18 -9.87
CA ILE A 24 -5.02 -4.97 -10.81
C ILE A 24 -6.05 -4.09 -11.56
N ASN A 25 -6.10 -2.79 -11.29
CA ASN A 25 -7.13 -1.92 -11.83
C ASN A 25 -7.06 -1.84 -13.37
N PHE A 26 -8.18 -2.13 -14.04
CA PHE A 26 -8.31 -2.22 -15.50
C PHE A 26 -7.68 -1.06 -16.30
N PRO A 27 -7.88 0.23 -15.96
CA PRO A 27 -7.26 1.32 -16.70
C PRO A 27 -5.73 1.30 -16.63
N PHE A 28 -5.13 0.95 -15.50
CA PHE A 28 -3.67 0.80 -15.40
C PHE A 28 -3.19 -0.34 -16.29
N ILE A 29 -3.82 -1.52 -16.18
CA ILE A 29 -3.49 -2.66 -17.02
C ILE A 29 -3.61 -2.31 -18.50
N HIS A 30 -4.69 -1.66 -18.91
CA HIS A 30 -4.91 -1.28 -20.31
C HIS A 30 -3.87 -0.26 -20.80
N ILE A 31 -3.50 0.73 -19.97
CA ILE A 31 -2.47 1.72 -20.33
C ILE A 31 -1.11 1.04 -20.52
N PHE A 32 -0.76 0.05 -19.69
CA PHE A 32 0.51 -0.67 -19.79
C PHE A 32 0.49 -1.88 -20.75
N ASN A 33 -0.68 -2.37 -21.14
CA ASN A 33 -0.85 -3.48 -22.10
C ASN A 33 -0.80 -3.01 -23.57
N ASN A 34 -0.03 -1.96 -23.86
CA ASN A 34 0.22 -1.55 -25.24
C ASN A 34 1.27 -2.47 -25.88
N GLN A 35 1.12 -2.80 -27.17
CA GLN A 35 2.10 -3.62 -27.92
C GLN A 35 3.50 -2.96 -28.06
N LYS A 36 3.67 -1.74 -27.56
CA LYS A 36 4.97 -1.08 -27.49
C LYS A 36 5.83 -1.76 -26.43
N MET A 37 6.70 -2.65 -26.88
CA MET A 37 7.74 -3.24 -26.05
C MET A 37 8.80 -2.18 -25.77
N ILE A 38 9.03 -1.84 -24.49
CA ILE A 38 10.12 -0.97 -24.08
C ILE A 38 11.33 -1.87 -23.86
N PHE A 39 12.39 -1.69 -24.63
CA PHE A 39 13.61 -2.52 -24.50
C PHE A 39 13.39 -4.03 -24.73
N GLY A 40 12.32 -4.42 -25.44
CA GLY A 40 11.92 -5.82 -25.65
C GLY A 40 11.09 -6.43 -24.50
N ILE A 41 10.81 -5.66 -23.45
CA ILE A 41 10.02 -6.09 -22.30
C ILE A 41 8.63 -5.45 -22.35
N PRO A 42 7.55 -6.24 -22.15
CA PRO A 42 6.20 -5.69 -22.06
C PRO A 42 6.10 -4.68 -20.89
N PRO A 43 5.50 -3.50 -21.08
CA PRO A 43 5.39 -2.50 -20.02
C PRO A 43 4.64 -3.01 -18.78
N LEU A 44 3.76 -4.01 -18.97
CA LEU A 44 3.09 -4.74 -17.90
C LEU A 44 4.06 -5.40 -16.90
N VAL A 45 5.18 -5.94 -17.38
CA VAL A 45 6.20 -6.57 -16.52
C VAL A 45 6.93 -5.51 -15.71
N LEU A 46 7.28 -4.38 -16.35
CA LEU A 46 7.92 -3.24 -15.69
C LEU A 46 7.02 -2.66 -14.60
N TYR A 47 5.72 -2.60 -14.88
CA TYR A 47 4.70 -2.20 -13.91
C TYR A 47 4.68 -3.11 -12.68
N PHE A 48 4.71 -4.44 -12.85
CA PHE A 48 4.82 -5.36 -11.72
C PHE A 48 6.13 -5.18 -10.94
N TYR A 49 7.25 -4.99 -11.64
CA TYR A 49 8.56 -4.79 -11.03
C TYR A 49 8.64 -3.53 -10.15
N ILE A 50 7.91 -2.47 -10.50
CA ILE A 50 7.87 -1.22 -9.73
C ILE A 50 6.72 -1.23 -8.72
N GLY A 51 5.55 -1.74 -9.13
CA GLY A 51 4.34 -1.80 -8.31
C GLY A 51 4.52 -2.69 -7.08
N TRP A 52 5.25 -3.80 -7.20
CA TRP A 52 5.51 -4.69 -6.08
C TRP A 52 6.32 -4.05 -4.94
N PRO A 53 7.54 -3.49 -5.17
CA PRO A 53 8.26 -2.79 -4.10
C PRO A 53 7.55 -1.51 -3.66
N ALA A 54 6.82 -0.81 -4.54
CA ALA A 54 5.99 0.32 -4.16
C ALA A 54 4.90 -0.09 -3.15
N SER A 55 4.24 -1.24 -3.36
CA SER A 55 3.22 -1.75 -2.43
C SER A 55 3.78 -2.04 -1.03
N ILE A 56 4.98 -2.62 -0.99
CA ILE A 56 5.69 -2.89 0.26
C ILE A 56 6.09 -1.57 0.93
N GLY A 57 6.63 -0.62 0.15
CA GLY A 57 7.06 0.69 0.64
C GLY A 57 5.92 1.52 1.23
N VAL A 58 4.78 1.57 0.55
CA VAL A 58 3.57 2.28 1.03
C VAL A 58 3.03 1.61 2.29
N THR A 59 2.92 0.28 2.31
CA THR A 59 2.48 -0.46 3.51
C THR A 59 3.42 -0.20 4.69
N TRP A 60 4.73 -0.24 4.47
CA TRP A 60 5.72 0.04 5.50
C TRP A 60 5.64 1.48 6.03
N LEU A 61 5.54 2.46 5.13
CA LEU A 61 5.42 3.87 5.50
C LEU A 61 4.15 4.12 6.32
N PHE A 62 3.04 3.51 5.92
CA PHE A 62 1.76 3.63 6.60
C PHE A 62 1.81 3.02 8.00
N VAL A 63 2.24 1.76 8.11
CA VAL A 63 2.44 1.09 9.41
C VAL A 63 3.33 1.94 10.34
N ARG A 64 4.39 2.55 9.79
CA ARG A 64 5.26 3.44 10.55
C ARG A 64 4.58 4.73 11.01
N GLN A 65 3.70 5.33 10.20
CA GLN A 65 2.95 6.52 10.59
C GLN A 65 1.90 6.22 11.66
N MET A 66 1.17 5.11 11.53
CA MET A 66 0.13 4.73 12.50
C MET A 66 0.68 4.45 13.89
N ASN A 67 1.86 3.84 13.97
CA ASN A 67 2.55 3.62 15.24
C ASN A 67 2.92 4.95 15.93
N ARG A 68 3.20 6.01 15.14
CA ARG A 68 3.51 7.35 15.66
C ARG A 68 2.29 8.05 16.25
N GLU A 69 1.14 7.94 15.59
CA GLU A 69 -0.12 8.58 16.02
C GLU A 69 -0.69 7.95 17.29
N SER A 70 -0.55 6.62 17.42
CA SER A 70 -0.95 5.87 18.61
C SER A 70 -0.19 6.30 19.86
N ARG A 71 1.09 6.64 19.71
CA ARG A 71 1.96 7.09 20.81
C ARG A 71 1.63 8.50 21.30
N TYR A 72 1.19 9.40 20.42
CA TYR A 72 0.85 10.79 20.80
C TYR A 72 -0.42 10.88 21.65
N ARG A 73 -1.40 10.00 21.40
CA ARG A 73 -2.70 10.04 22.09
C ARG A 73 -2.68 9.54 23.54
N ASP A 74 -1.65 8.77 23.91
CA ASP A 74 -1.47 8.26 25.27
C ASP A 74 -0.91 9.34 26.22
N ASP A 75 -0.07 10.25 25.72
CA ASP A 75 0.51 11.36 26.52
C ASP A 75 -0.55 12.42 26.89
N GLU A 76 -1.45 12.77 25.97
CA GLU A 76 -2.48 13.83 26.18
C GLU A 76 -3.61 13.40 27.15
N THR A 77 -3.73 12.11 27.46
CA THR A 77 -4.74 11.61 28.44
C THR A 77 -4.17 11.44 29.84
N MET A 78 -2.87 11.69 30.06
CA MET A 78 -2.23 11.65 31.38
C MET A 78 -2.02 13.03 32.02
N GLU A 79 -2.36 14.13 31.33
CA GLU A 79 -2.48 15.48 31.91
C GLU A 79 -3.93 15.81 32.33
#